data_AF-A0A161YG33-F1
#
_entry.id   AF-A0A161YG33-F1
#
_cell.length_a   1.000
_cell.length_b   1.000
_cell.length_c   1.000
_cell.angle_alpha   90.00
_cell.angle_beta   90.00
_cell.angle_gamma   90.00
#
_symmetry.space_group_name_H-M   'P 1'
#
loop_
_entity.id
_entity.type
_entity.pdbx_description
1 polymer ?
#
loop_
_entity_poly.entity_id
_entity_poly.type
_entity_poly.pdbx_seq_one_letter_code
_entity_poly.pdbx_strand_id
1 'polypeptide(L)'
;MEHVSKSVTLVELKRSLVPPKWEDTVRVIGMSECKEAGLSLAHAFAADDLSQYLLDADDMANLSAESKWKLHVDIMVYIAAAHCLNGIVTTIGPDHDAVALWMPPGKDADGWLTILRSGLWRLYFQLTVEARRRYYDELLPLLHDTKLEVMGERDNDCYYLVYLGTKPNARGKGYARKLLNDMIERADAENRAVYLESSSLSNNTYYRKFGFEYKREIRLTRGDIPVSLFIMVREPCPRKTGGHTYSAVVSSNIKMQFNAGMKETVRI
;
A
#
# COMPACT_ATOMS: atom_id res chain seq x y z
N MET A 1 46.80 12.57 42.15
CA MET A 1 45.70 13.06 41.28
C MET A 1 46.01 12.59 39.88
N GLU A 2 45.41 11.47 39.47
CA GLU A 2 45.57 10.90 38.12
C GLU A 2 44.70 11.67 37.13
N HIS A 3 45.31 12.23 36.09
CA HIS A 3 44.62 12.81 34.96
C HIS A 3 44.19 11.71 33.99
N VAL A 4 42.92 11.30 34.05
CA VAL A 4 42.32 10.43 33.03
C VAL A 4 41.99 11.29 31.81
N SER A 5 42.83 11.19 30.79
CA SER A 5 42.58 11.76 29.46
C SER A 5 41.47 10.98 28.76
N LYS A 6 40.30 11.59 28.59
CA LYS A 6 39.20 11.03 27.79
C LYS A 6 39.46 11.35 26.32
N SER A 7 39.99 10.40 25.57
CA SER A 7 40.05 10.46 24.12
C SER A 7 38.65 10.22 23.53
N VAL A 8 38.01 11.29 23.06
CA VAL A 8 36.79 11.21 22.26
C VAL A 8 37.19 10.77 20.85
N THR A 9 36.83 9.55 20.47
CA THR A 9 37.02 9.05 19.10
C THR A 9 35.97 9.69 18.21
N LEU A 10 36.35 10.74 17.47
CA LEU A 10 35.55 11.26 16.37
C LEU A 10 35.56 10.22 15.25
N VAL A 11 34.48 9.43 15.15
CA VAL A 11 34.25 8.57 14.00
C VAL A 11 33.97 9.50 12.82
N GLU A 12 34.97 9.66 11.96
CA GLU A 12 34.88 10.42 10.73
C GLU A 12 33.85 9.75 9.82
N LEU A 13 32.62 10.29 9.81
CA LEU A 13 31.54 9.87 8.92
C LEU A 13 32.01 10.09 7.47
N LYS A 14 32.51 9.03 6.84
CA LYS A 14 32.88 9.05 5.42
C LYS A 14 31.70 9.60 4.62
N ARG A 15 31.95 10.68 3.88
CA ARG A 15 30.95 11.34 3.04
C ARG A 15 30.49 10.35 1.97
N SER A 16 29.21 9.95 2.02
CA SER A 16 28.58 9.10 1.00
C SER A 16 28.30 9.91 -0.27
N LEU A 17 28.43 9.27 -1.43
CA LEU A 17 27.94 9.80 -2.71
C LEU A 17 26.43 9.60 -2.87
N VAL A 18 25.83 8.69 -2.09
CA VAL A 18 24.39 8.46 -2.10
C VAL A 18 23.70 9.60 -1.36
N PRO A 19 22.82 10.38 -2.02
CA PRO A 19 22.07 11.42 -1.35
C PRO A 19 21.20 10.81 -0.24
N PRO A 20 21.14 11.40 0.97
CA PRO A 20 20.30 10.87 2.06
C PRO A 20 18.81 10.75 1.69
N LYS A 21 18.32 11.60 0.78
CA LYS A 21 16.94 11.53 0.27
C LYS A 21 16.71 10.38 -0.70
N TRP A 22 17.76 9.88 -1.36
CA TRP A 22 17.63 8.82 -2.37
C TRP A 22 17.15 7.50 -1.78
N GLU A 23 17.70 7.12 -0.63
CA GLU A 23 17.31 5.87 0.06
C GLU A 23 15.94 5.97 0.74
N ASP A 24 15.44 7.19 0.93
CA ASP A 24 14.32 7.47 1.82
C ASP A 24 13.06 8.02 1.13
N THR A 25 13.08 8.11 -0.20
CA THR A 25 11.95 8.60 -0.99
C THR A 25 11.13 7.43 -1.51
N VAL A 26 9.81 7.49 -1.28
CA VAL A 26 8.86 6.58 -1.91
C VAL A 26 8.75 6.94 -3.39
N ARG A 27 8.87 5.94 -4.26
CA ARG A 27 8.74 6.11 -5.72
C ARG A 27 7.74 5.12 -6.29
N VAL A 28 6.93 5.58 -7.23
CA VAL A 28 6.08 4.72 -8.05
C VAL A 28 6.92 4.09 -9.15
N ILE A 29 6.76 2.79 -9.38
CA ILE A 29 7.48 2.06 -10.43
C ILE A 29 6.53 1.48 -11.47
N GLY A 30 7.07 1.22 -12.66
CA GLY A 30 6.34 0.62 -13.77
C GLY A 30 6.85 -0.77 -14.14
N MET A 31 6.44 -1.24 -15.32
CA MET A 31 6.79 -2.58 -15.83
C MET A 31 8.29 -2.85 -16.00
N SER A 32 9.12 -1.81 -16.10
CA SER A 32 10.58 -1.97 -16.22
C SER A 32 11.24 -2.51 -14.95
N GLU A 33 10.58 -2.37 -13.79
CA GLU A 33 11.13 -2.72 -12.47
C GLU A 33 10.29 -3.78 -11.74
N CYS A 34 9.32 -4.40 -12.43
CA CYS A 34 8.39 -5.33 -11.79
C CYS A 34 9.06 -6.63 -11.32
N LYS A 35 10.16 -7.03 -11.97
CA LYS A 35 10.92 -8.24 -11.59
C LYS A 35 11.65 -8.04 -10.27
N GLU A 36 12.29 -6.89 -10.11
CA GLU A 36 13.00 -6.46 -8.92
C GLU A 36 12.03 -6.29 -7.74
N ALA A 37 10.87 -5.70 -8.00
CA ALA A 37 9.80 -5.57 -7.02
C ALA A 37 9.23 -6.93 -6.59
N GLY A 38 8.93 -7.80 -7.56
CA GLY A 38 8.45 -9.16 -7.31
C GLY A 38 9.44 -10.01 -6.53
N LEU A 39 10.74 -9.95 -6.86
CA LEU A 39 11.80 -10.63 -6.10
C LEU A 39 11.88 -10.10 -4.66
N SER A 40 11.72 -8.80 -4.47
CA SER A 40 11.74 -8.18 -3.14
C SER A 40 10.56 -8.62 -2.28
N LEU A 41 9.36 -8.74 -2.87
CA LEU A 41 8.20 -9.34 -2.24
C LEU A 41 8.43 -10.83 -1.94
N ALA A 42 9.00 -11.59 -2.87
CA ALA A 42 9.29 -13.01 -2.67
C ALA A 42 10.19 -13.22 -1.43
N HIS A 43 11.23 -12.39 -1.26
CA HIS A 43 12.05 -12.42 -0.05
C HIS A 43 11.29 -11.99 1.22
N ALA A 44 10.42 -10.99 1.13
CA ALA A 44 9.65 -10.52 2.27
C ALA A 44 8.63 -11.57 2.77
N PHE A 45 8.02 -12.32 1.85
CA PHE A 45 6.96 -13.30 2.07
C PHE A 45 7.47 -14.76 2.01
N ALA A 46 8.78 -14.98 2.04
CA ALA A 46 9.37 -16.33 1.94
C ALA A 46 8.87 -17.30 3.03
N ALA A 47 8.52 -16.78 4.21
CA ALA A 47 8.03 -17.56 5.35
C ALA A 47 6.60 -17.13 5.75
N ASP A 48 5.83 -16.57 4.81
CA ASP A 48 4.44 -16.16 5.05
C ASP A 48 3.48 -17.34 4.91
N ASP A 49 2.55 -17.47 5.85
CA ASP A 49 1.64 -18.63 5.95
C ASP A 49 0.76 -18.79 4.71
N LEU A 50 0.30 -17.69 4.09
CA LEU A 50 -0.49 -17.75 2.86
C LEU A 50 0.36 -18.21 1.66
N SER A 51 1.62 -17.78 1.61
CA SER A 51 2.56 -18.22 0.58
C SER A 51 2.89 -19.71 0.72
N GLN A 52 3.09 -20.19 1.96
CA GLN A 52 3.30 -21.61 2.25
C GLN A 52 2.03 -22.43 1.96
N TYR A 53 0.84 -21.94 2.29
CA TYR A 53 -0.43 -22.61 2.00
C TYR A 53 -0.58 -23.03 0.53
N LEU A 54 -0.13 -22.17 -0.39
CA LEU A 54 -0.19 -22.42 -1.81
C LEU A 54 0.90 -23.40 -2.29
N LEU A 55 2.09 -23.34 -1.70
CA LEU A 55 3.28 -24.09 -2.14
C LEU A 55 3.48 -25.43 -1.41
N ASP A 56 2.79 -25.62 -0.29
CA ASP A 56 2.72 -26.86 0.50
C ASP A 56 1.38 -27.58 0.27
N ALA A 57 0.89 -27.55 -0.97
CA ALA A 57 -0.14 -28.47 -1.41
C ALA A 57 0.39 -29.92 -1.39
N ASP A 58 -0.48 -30.89 -1.11
CA ASP A 58 -0.09 -32.29 -0.91
C ASP A 58 0.64 -32.85 -2.15
N ASP A 59 0.21 -32.43 -3.34
CA ASP A 59 0.81 -32.82 -4.62
C ASP A 59 2.10 -32.03 -4.97
N MET A 60 2.51 -31.07 -4.13
CA MET A 60 3.77 -30.34 -4.20
C MET A 60 4.85 -30.90 -3.27
N ALA A 61 4.55 -31.93 -2.46
CA ALA A 61 5.46 -32.47 -1.45
C ALA A 61 6.81 -32.95 -2.02
N ASN A 62 6.82 -33.40 -3.28
CA ASN A 62 8.02 -33.91 -3.96
C ASN A 62 8.82 -32.83 -4.70
N LEU A 63 8.35 -31.58 -4.75
CA LEU A 63 9.10 -30.50 -5.40
C LEU A 63 10.30 -30.10 -4.54
N SER A 64 11.43 -29.85 -5.21
CA SER A 64 12.63 -29.32 -4.54
C SER A 64 12.37 -27.92 -3.97
N ALA A 65 13.12 -27.55 -2.94
CA ALA A 65 13.05 -26.21 -2.35
C ALA A 65 13.32 -25.11 -3.40
N GLU A 66 14.24 -25.35 -4.33
CA GLU A 66 14.57 -24.42 -5.42
C GLU A 66 13.40 -24.26 -6.39
N SER A 67 12.66 -25.33 -6.67
CA SER A 67 11.48 -25.30 -7.55
C SER A 67 10.33 -24.52 -6.90
N LYS A 68 10.08 -24.77 -5.60
CA LYS A 68 9.10 -24.00 -4.81
C LYS A 68 9.49 -22.52 -4.74
N TRP A 69 10.77 -22.22 -4.48
CA TRP A 69 11.28 -20.86 -4.48
C TRP A 69 11.10 -20.18 -5.83
N LYS A 70 11.45 -20.85 -6.94
CA LYS A 70 11.26 -20.32 -8.29
C LYS A 70 9.80 -19.99 -8.57
N LEU A 71 8.88 -20.89 -8.22
CA LEU A 71 7.44 -20.67 -8.36
C LEU A 71 6.95 -19.50 -7.50
N HIS A 72 7.41 -19.39 -6.26
CA HIS A 72 7.13 -18.25 -5.38
C HIS A 72 7.58 -16.92 -6.00
N VAL A 73 8.79 -16.88 -6.56
CA VAL A 73 9.28 -15.69 -7.27
C VAL A 73 8.42 -15.39 -8.49
N ASP A 74 8.08 -16.38 -9.31
CA ASP A 74 7.23 -16.20 -10.49
C ASP A 74 5.85 -15.64 -10.11
N ILE A 75 5.21 -16.16 -9.04
CA ILE A 75 3.94 -15.65 -8.49
C ILE A 75 4.07 -14.16 -8.13
N MET A 76 5.07 -13.80 -7.31
CA MET A 76 5.24 -12.42 -6.87
C MET A 76 5.57 -11.46 -8.02
N VAL A 77 6.33 -11.92 -9.02
CA VAL A 77 6.65 -11.13 -10.22
C VAL A 77 5.41 -10.91 -11.09
N TYR A 78 4.57 -11.94 -11.30
CA TYR A 78 3.36 -11.78 -12.12
C TYR A 78 2.33 -10.89 -11.44
N ILE A 79 2.16 -11.02 -10.12
CA ILE A 79 1.30 -10.13 -9.34
C ILE A 79 1.85 -8.69 -9.40
N ALA A 80 3.14 -8.47 -9.16
CA ALA A 80 3.74 -7.14 -9.27
C ALA A 80 3.58 -6.55 -10.68
N ALA A 81 3.76 -7.36 -11.73
CA ALA A 81 3.55 -6.93 -13.11
C ALA A 81 2.09 -6.55 -13.40
N ALA A 82 1.12 -7.30 -12.90
CA ALA A 82 -0.31 -6.96 -13.02
C ALA A 82 -0.62 -5.60 -12.37
N HIS A 83 -0.05 -5.34 -11.19
CA HIS A 83 -0.21 -4.07 -10.48
C HIS A 83 0.57 -2.93 -11.14
N CYS A 84 1.71 -3.19 -11.79
CA CYS A 84 2.39 -2.17 -12.62
C CYS A 84 1.57 -1.78 -13.87
N LEU A 85 0.66 -2.65 -14.33
CA LEU A 85 -0.16 -2.40 -15.53
C LEU A 85 -1.48 -1.67 -15.21
N ASN A 86 -2.17 -2.07 -14.14
CA ASN A 86 -3.50 -1.54 -13.83
C ASN A 86 -3.67 -1.02 -12.38
N GLY A 87 -2.64 -1.15 -11.55
CA GLY A 87 -2.61 -0.69 -10.17
C GLY A 87 -1.57 0.40 -9.93
N ILE A 88 -1.10 0.49 -8.69
CA ILE A 88 0.00 1.37 -8.28
C ILE A 88 1.01 0.52 -7.50
N VAL A 89 2.27 0.56 -7.92
CA VAL A 89 3.36 -0.11 -7.21
C VAL A 89 4.33 0.94 -6.68
N THR A 90 4.51 0.97 -5.36
CA THR A 90 5.46 1.87 -4.71
C THR A 90 6.63 1.10 -4.10
N THR A 91 7.80 1.71 -4.12
CA THR A 91 9.01 1.13 -3.53
C THR A 91 9.86 2.20 -2.84
N ILE A 92 10.76 1.77 -1.96
CA ILE A 92 11.70 2.61 -1.22
C ILE A 92 12.97 1.81 -0.93
N GLY A 93 14.10 2.53 -0.80
CA GLY A 93 15.43 1.96 -0.64
C GLY A 93 16.14 1.70 -1.97
N PRO A 94 17.47 1.53 -1.95
CA PRO A 94 18.31 1.45 -3.15
C PRO A 94 17.97 0.26 -4.06
N ASP A 95 17.62 -0.89 -3.46
CA ASP A 95 17.37 -2.15 -4.18
C ASP A 95 15.94 -2.65 -3.96
N HIS A 96 14.96 -1.75 -3.98
CA HIS A 96 13.55 -2.10 -3.72
C HIS A 96 13.36 -2.79 -2.36
N ASP A 97 14.08 -2.30 -1.35
CA ASP A 97 14.13 -2.86 0.01
C ASP A 97 12.75 -3.06 0.63
N ALA A 98 11.80 -2.21 0.28
CA ALA A 98 10.39 -2.44 0.54
C ALA A 98 9.53 -2.10 -0.68
N VAL A 99 8.42 -2.81 -0.81
CA VAL A 99 7.48 -2.69 -1.94
C VAL A 99 6.05 -2.75 -1.40
N ALA A 100 5.16 -1.94 -1.96
CA ALA A 100 3.73 -2.04 -1.74
C ALA A 100 2.98 -2.11 -3.07
N LEU A 101 2.01 -3.03 -3.16
CA LEU A 101 1.13 -3.20 -4.30
C LEU A 101 -0.27 -2.73 -3.94
N TRP A 102 -0.81 -1.82 -4.74
CA TRP A 102 -2.09 -1.18 -4.51
C TRP A 102 -2.99 -1.34 -5.72
N MET A 103 -4.27 -1.63 -5.47
CA MET A 103 -5.33 -1.47 -6.44
C MET A 103 -6.11 -0.19 -6.12
N PRO A 104 -6.12 0.80 -7.03
CA PRO A 104 -6.90 2.01 -6.86
C PRO A 104 -8.40 1.75 -7.12
N PRO A 105 -9.27 2.68 -6.72
CA PRO A 105 -10.71 2.59 -6.97
C PRO A 105 -11.06 2.34 -8.45
N GLY A 106 -12.06 1.50 -8.69
CA GLY A 106 -12.56 1.16 -10.03
C GLY A 106 -11.57 0.37 -10.89
N LYS A 107 -10.48 -0.15 -10.31
CA LYS A 107 -9.50 -0.99 -11.01
C LYS A 107 -9.44 -2.38 -10.39
N ASP A 108 -9.31 -3.38 -11.26
CA ASP A 108 -9.05 -4.79 -10.91
C ASP A 108 -7.79 -5.31 -11.62
N ALA A 109 -7.36 -6.52 -11.28
CA ALA A 109 -6.24 -7.20 -11.96
C ALA A 109 -6.71 -8.26 -12.97
N ASP A 110 -8.01 -8.33 -13.27
CA ASP A 110 -8.66 -9.47 -13.92
C ASP A 110 -8.86 -9.28 -15.42
N GLY A 111 -8.59 -8.06 -15.93
CA GLY A 111 -8.63 -7.77 -17.36
C GLY A 111 -7.74 -8.70 -18.20
N TRP A 112 -8.25 -9.21 -19.31
CA TRP A 112 -7.53 -10.13 -20.22
C TRP A 112 -6.14 -9.64 -20.63
N LEU A 113 -6.02 -8.36 -21.01
CA LEU A 113 -4.73 -7.76 -21.38
C LEU A 113 -3.75 -7.70 -20.20
N THR A 114 -4.25 -7.46 -18.99
CA THR A 114 -3.45 -7.49 -17.76
C THR A 114 -2.93 -8.90 -17.51
N ILE A 115 -3.82 -9.91 -17.52
CA ILE A 115 -3.47 -11.32 -17.34
C ILE A 115 -2.40 -11.77 -18.36
N LEU A 116 -2.58 -11.41 -19.64
CA LEU A 116 -1.65 -11.77 -20.70
C LEU A 116 -0.26 -11.13 -20.51
N ARG A 117 -0.23 -9.81 -20.27
CA ARG A 117 1.02 -9.03 -20.20
C ARG A 117 1.77 -9.19 -18.89
N SER A 118 1.07 -9.45 -17.79
CA SER A 118 1.68 -9.74 -16.49
C SER A 118 2.29 -11.14 -16.44
N GLY A 119 1.73 -12.07 -17.23
CA GLY A 119 2.11 -13.47 -17.20
C GLY A 119 1.31 -14.31 -16.20
N LEU A 120 0.28 -13.76 -15.55
CA LEU A 120 -0.59 -14.50 -14.62
C LEU A 120 -1.18 -15.78 -15.23
N TRP A 121 -1.42 -15.81 -16.55
CA TRP A 121 -1.86 -17.02 -17.24
C TRP A 121 -0.90 -18.22 -17.10
N ARG A 122 0.40 -17.96 -16.89
CA ARG A 122 1.42 -19.01 -16.70
C ARG A 122 1.22 -19.74 -15.38
N LEU A 123 0.68 -19.08 -14.35
CA LEU A 123 0.42 -19.71 -13.05
C LEU A 123 -0.49 -20.93 -13.19
N TYR A 124 -1.51 -20.84 -14.04
CA TYR A 124 -2.41 -21.96 -14.29
C TYR A 124 -1.67 -23.22 -14.80
N PHE A 125 -0.54 -23.06 -15.49
CA PHE A 125 0.27 -24.17 -15.99
C PHE A 125 1.43 -24.55 -15.07
N GLN A 126 1.85 -23.65 -14.19
CA GLN A 126 2.94 -23.91 -13.22
C GLN A 126 2.44 -24.52 -11.91
N LEU A 127 1.19 -24.24 -11.53
CA LEU A 127 0.56 -24.81 -10.35
C LEU A 127 0.11 -26.25 -10.60
N THR A 128 0.22 -27.10 -9.58
CA THR A 128 -0.34 -28.45 -9.57
C THR A 128 -1.87 -28.42 -9.52
N VAL A 129 -2.51 -29.59 -9.50
CA VAL A 129 -3.98 -29.67 -9.47
C VAL A 129 -4.51 -29.11 -8.15
N GLU A 130 -3.92 -29.50 -7.03
CA GLU A 130 -4.40 -29.06 -5.72
C GLU A 130 -4.03 -27.59 -5.45
N ALA A 131 -2.84 -27.15 -5.83
CA ALA A 131 -2.48 -25.73 -5.71
C ALA A 131 -3.39 -24.83 -6.58
N ARG A 132 -3.84 -25.29 -7.74
CA ARG A 132 -4.85 -24.58 -8.54
C ARG A 132 -6.20 -24.48 -7.82
N ARG A 133 -6.65 -25.55 -7.18
CA ARG A 133 -7.90 -25.53 -6.40
C ARG A 133 -7.81 -24.58 -5.22
N ARG A 134 -6.71 -24.62 -4.46
CA ARG A 134 -6.44 -23.67 -3.37
C ARG A 134 -6.44 -22.22 -3.85
N TYR A 135 -5.85 -21.95 -5.02
CA TYR A 135 -5.75 -20.59 -5.55
C TYR A 135 -7.04 -20.09 -6.21
N TYR A 136 -7.53 -20.79 -7.24
CA TYR A 136 -8.61 -20.34 -8.11
C TYR A 136 -10.01 -20.69 -7.58
N ASP A 137 -10.16 -21.82 -6.86
CA ASP A 137 -11.48 -22.28 -6.41
C ASP A 137 -11.77 -21.91 -4.94
N GLU A 138 -10.77 -21.46 -4.18
CA GLU A 138 -10.90 -21.11 -2.76
C GLU A 138 -10.39 -19.70 -2.48
N LEU A 139 -9.09 -19.43 -2.63
CA LEU A 139 -8.48 -18.16 -2.22
C LEU A 139 -9.06 -16.95 -2.97
N LEU A 140 -9.02 -16.95 -4.30
CA LEU A 140 -9.49 -15.79 -5.08
C LEU A 140 -10.99 -15.49 -4.87
N PRO A 141 -11.90 -16.48 -4.93
CA PRO A 141 -13.32 -16.26 -4.62
C PRO A 141 -13.51 -15.74 -3.18
N LEU A 142 -12.85 -16.35 -2.20
CA LEU A 142 -12.99 -15.95 -0.80
C LEU A 142 -12.54 -14.51 -0.56
N LEU A 143 -11.44 -14.08 -1.16
CA LEU A 143 -10.98 -12.68 -1.08
C LEU A 143 -11.98 -11.72 -1.74
N HIS A 144 -12.44 -12.07 -2.95
CA HIS A 144 -13.41 -11.26 -3.70
C HIS A 144 -14.72 -11.08 -2.92
N ASP A 145 -15.34 -12.18 -2.52
CA ASP A 145 -16.61 -12.19 -1.79
C ASP A 145 -16.47 -11.46 -0.45
N THR A 146 -15.36 -11.67 0.26
CA THR A 146 -15.10 -11.00 1.54
C THR A 146 -14.97 -9.49 1.39
N LYS A 147 -14.23 -9.02 0.37
CA LYS A 147 -14.08 -7.59 0.12
C LYS A 147 -15.44 -6.97 -0.23
N LEU A 148 -16.22 -7.63 -1.10
CA LEU A 148 -17.56 -7.19 -1.46
C LEU A 148 -18.50 -7.11 -0.25
N GLU A 149 -18.50 -8.14 0.61
CA GLU A 149 -19.31 -8.17 1.85
C GLU A 149 -18.92 -7.06 2.84
N VAL A 150 -17.61 -6.81 3.02
CA VAL A 150 -17.12 -5.84 4.01
C VAL A 150 -17.25 -4.41 3.52
N MET A 151 -17.02 -4.16 2.24
CA MET A 151 -17.02 -2.82 1.66
C MET A 151 -18.40 -2.41 1.11
N GLY A 152 -19.24 -3.38 0.73
CA GLY A 152 -20.57 -3.15 0.17
C GLY A 152 -20.53 -2.26 -1.06
N GLU A 153 -21.33 -1.19 -1.06
CA GLU A 153 -21.38 -0.20 -2.14
C GLU A 153 -20.03 0.48 -2.42
N ARG A 154 -19.11 0.47 -1.44
CA ARG A 154 -17.78 1.09 -1.54
C ARG A 154 -16.72 0.15 -2.10
N ASP A 155 -17.06 -1.08 -2.47
CA ASP A 155 -16.11 -2.09 -2.97
C ASP A 155 -15.27 -1.57 -4.16
N ASN A 156 -15.93 -0.90 -5.11
CA ASN A 156 -15.26 -0.29 -6.26
C ASN A 156 -14.76 1.14 -5.99
N ASP A 157 -14.98 1.68 -4.79
CA ASP A 157 -14.69 3.09 -4.44
C ASP A 157 -13.62 3.21 -3.33
N CYS A 158 -12.84 2.16 -3.08
CA CYS A 158 -11.78 2.14 -2.06
C CYS A 158 -10.40 1.79 -2.65
N TYR A 159 -9.35 2.15 -1.92
CA TYR A 159 -8.02 1.61 -2.18
C TYR A 159 -7.87 0.24 -1.55
N TYR A 160 -7.23 -0.68 -2.26
CA TYR A 160 -6.93 -2.02 -1.77
C TYR A 160 -5.40 -2.23 -1.69
N LEU A 161 -4.89 -2.44 -0.48
CA LEU A 161 -3.50 -2.87 -0.25
C LEU A 161 -3.39 -4.39 -0.40
N VAL A 162 -2.78 -4.84 -1.49
CA VAL A 162 -2.66 -6.27 -1.81
C VAL A 162 -1.39 -6.86 -1.18
N TYR A 163 -0.27 -6.15 -1.26
CA TYR A 163 0.98 -6.57 -0.64
C TYR A 163 1.71 -5.38 -0.01
N LEU A 164 2.30 -5.59 1.17
CA LEU A 164 3.27 -4.69 1.79
C LEU A 164 4.42 -5.52 2.34
N GLY A 165 5.56 -5.50 1.63
CA GLY A 165 6.73 -6.30 1.97
C GLY A 165 7.95 -5.45 2.28
N THR A 166 8.77 -5.89 3.22
CA THR A 166 10.13 -5.36 3.43
C THR A 166 11.10 -6.53 3.53
N LYS A 167 12.18 -6.49 2.75
CA LYS A 167 13.23 -7.51 2.77
C LYS A 167 13.77 -7.70 4.19
N PRO A 168 14.10 -8.94 4.61
CA PRO A 168 14.59 -9.19 5.96
C PRO A 168 15.76 -8.30 6.40
N ASN A 169 16.72 -8.03 5.51
CA ASN A 169 17.89 -7.18 5.77
C ASN A 169 17.60 -5.67 5.81
N ALA A 170 16.40 -5.23 5.41
CA ALA A 170 15.98 -3.83 5.40
C ALA A 170 14.92 -3.49 6.45
N ARG A 171 14.54 -4.46 7.29
CA ARG A 171 13.59 -4.25 8.39
C ARG A 171 14.16 -3.28 9.44
N GLY A 172 13.26 -2.64 10.19
CA GLY A 172 13.63 -1.67 11.22
C GLY A 172 13.95 -0.25 10.73
N LYS A 173 14.05 -0.02 9.41
CA LYS A 173 14.32 1.31 8.81
C LYS A 173 13.09 2.20 8.66
N GLY A 174 11.89 1.69 8.96
CA GLY A 174 10.63 2.45 8.83
C GLY A 174 10.07 2.53 7.40
N TYR A 175 10.61 1.79 6.44
CA TYR A 175 10.19 1.80 5.04
C TYR A 175 8.72 1.44 4.81
N ALA A 176 8.23 0.35 5.42
CA ALA A 176 6.81 -0.02 5.34
C ALA A 176 5.89 1.12 5.81
N ARG A 177 6.29 1.86 6.86
CA ARG A 177 5.53 3.02 7.36
C ARG A 177 5.47 4.13 6.32
N LYS A 178 6.58 4.40 5.62
CA LYS A 178 6.65 5.45 4.59
C LYS A 178 5.80 5.10 3.38
N LEU A 179 5.90 3.87 2.88
CA LEU A 179 5.06 3.37 1.80
C LEU A 179 3.57 3.45 2.13
N LEU A 180 3.21 3.05 3.35
CA LEU A 180 1.82 3.06 3.80
C LEU A 180 1.27 4.49 3.99
N ASN A 181 2.05 5.38 4.60
CA ASN A 181 1.65 6.78 4.79
C ASN A 181 1.44 7.51 3.46
N ASP A 182 2.31 7.30 2.47
CA ASP A 182 2.21 7.93 1.15
C ASP A 182 0.83 7.70 0.50
N MET A 183 0.36 6.44 0.51
CA MET A 183 -0.94 6.08 -0.05
C MET A 183 -2.12 6.42 0.87
N ILE A 184 -1.95 6.40 2.19
CA ILE A 184 -2.97 6.85 3.13
C ILE A 184 -3.25 8.35 2.97
N GLU A 185 -2.22 9.18 2.85
CA GLU A 185 -2.38 10.63 2.65
C GLU A 185 -3.14 10.91 1.35
N ARG A 186 -2.86 10.13 0.29
CA ARG A 186 -3.63 10.18 -0.95
C ARG A 186 -5.09 9.76 -0.74
N ALA A 187 -5.33 8.63 -0.09
CA ALA A 187 -6.69 8.15 0.16
C ALA A 187 -7.51 9.14 1.01
N ASP A 188 -6.89 9.77 2.01
CA ASP A 188 -7.51 10.82 2.83
C ASP A 188 -7.87 12.06 2.01
N ALA A 189 -6.98 12.49 1.11
CA ALA A 189 -7.23 13.63 0.22
C ALA A 189 -8.37 13.36 -0.77
N GLU A 190 -8.52 12.11 -1.20
CA GLU A 190 -9.61 11.68 -2.09
C GLU A 190 -10.88 11.27 -1.32
N ASN A 191 -10.87 11.34 0.03
CA ASN A 191 -11.94 10.89 0.92
C ASN A 191 -12.36 9.43 0.68
N ARG A 192 -11.38 8.53 0.54
CA ARG A 192 -11.57 7.12 0.22
C ARG A 192 -11.07 6.22 1.34
N ALA A 193 -11.82 5.14 1.59
CA ALA A 193 -11.39 4.11 2.52
C ALA A 193 -10.21 3.30 1.95
N VAL A 194 -9.46 2.66 2.85
CA VAL A 194 -8.40 1.72 2.51
C VAL A 194 -8.73 0.36 3.12
N TYR A 195 -8.72 -0.66 2.28
CA TYR A 195 -9.02 -2.05 2.62
C TYR A 195 -7.75 -2.90 2.51
N LEU A 196 -7.59 -3.90 3.40
CA LEU A 196 -6.54 -4.91 3.32
C LEU A 196 -6.96 -6.22 3.97
N GLU A 197 -6.30 -7.31 3.57
CA GLU A 197 -6.26 -8.56 4.32
C GLU A 197 -4.85 -8.81 4.86
N SER A 198 -4.77 -9.16 6.15
CA SER A 198 -3.50 -9.53 6.77
C SER A 198 -3.42 -11.01 7.06
N SER A 199 -2.37 -11.68 6.58
CA SER A 199 -2.06 -13.09 6.87
C SER A 199 -1.46 -13.34 8.26
N SER A 200 -1.25 -12.30 9.07
CA SER A 200 -0.67 -12.46 10.41
C SER A 200 -1.31 -11.54 11.43
N LEU A 201 -1.77 -12.13 12.54
CA LEU A 201 -2.36 -11.38 13.66
C LEU A 201 -1.39 -10.33 14.24
N SER A 202 -0.08 -10.60 14.18
CA SER A 202 0.96 -9.69 14.64
C SER A 202 0.99 -8.37 13.86
N ASN A 203 0.67 -8.42 12.56
CA ASN A 203 0.61 -7.26 11.68
C ASN A 203 -0.63 -6.38 11.97
N ASN A 204 -1.70 -6.92 12.54
CA ASN A 204 -2.90 -6.13 12.84
C ASN A 204 -2.59 -4.99 13.82
N THR A 205 -1.71 -5.22 14.81
CA THR A 205 -1.25 -4.17 15.73
C THR A 205 -0.41 -3.12 15.02
N TYR A 206 0.31 -3.48 13.97
CA TYR A 206 1.00 -2.52 13.12
C TYR A 206 0.00 -1.65 12.35
N TYR A 207 -0.97 -2.24 11.65
CA TYR A 207 -1.96 -1.52 10.85
C TYR A 207 -2.90 -0.64 11.69
N ARG A 208 -3.27 -1.06 12.91
CA ARG A 208 -4.06 -0.23 13.85
C ARG A 208 -3.44 1.13 14.12
N LYS A 209 -2.10 1.25 14.11
CA LYS A 209 -1.39 2.53 14.30
C LYS A 209 -1.62 3.54 13.18
N PHE A 210 -2.13 3.08 12.03
CA PHE A 210 -2.46 3.90 10.87
C PHE A 210 -3.97 4.15 10.76
N GLY A 211 -4.77 3.71 11.73
CA GLY A 211 -6.22 3.89 11.74
C GLY A 211 -7.01 2.76 11.09
N PHE A 212 -6.37 1.62 10.78
CA PHE A 212 -7.10 0.43 10.34
C PHE A 212 -7.83 -0.23 11.51
N GLU A 213 -9.09 -0.55 11.29
CA GLU A 213 -9.94 -1.29 12.21
C GLU A 213 -10.12 -2.71 11.72
N TYR A 214 -10.05 -3.66 12.64
CA TYR A 214 -10.40 -5.05 12.35
C TYR A 214 -11.90 -5.17 12.08
N LYS A 215 -12.27 -5.88 11.00
CA LYS A 215 -13.67 -6.14 10.64
C LYS A 215 -14.05 -7.60 10.86
N ARG A 216 -13.28 -8.54 10.32
CA ARG A 216 -13.52 -9.99 10.50
C ARG A 216 -12.29 -10.83 10.20
N GLU A 217 -12.37 -12.11 10.52
CA GLU A 217 -11.39 -13.14 10.17
C GLU A 217 -12.05 -14.10 9.17
N ILE A 218 -11.30 -14.46 8.14
CA ILE A 218 -11.65 -15.55 7.21
C ILE A 218 -10.55 -16.61 7.27
N ARG A 219 -10.89 -17.85 6.91
CA ARG A 219 -9.97 -18.98 6.99
C ARG A 219 -9.98 -19.78 5.71
N LEU A 220 -8.78 -20.15 5.26
CA LEU A 220 -8.54 -21.15 4.23
C LEU A 220 -8.37 -22.49 4.93
N THR A 221 -9.11 -23.52 4.51
CA THR A 221 -9.23 -24.76 5.30
C THR A 221 -8.97 -26.02 4.49
N ARG A 222 -8.56 -25.90 3.22
CA ARG A 222 -8.29 -27.06 2.35
C ARG A 222 -6.96 -27.75 2.69
N GLY A 223 -6.01 -27.03 3.28
CA GLY A 223 -4.75 -27.60 3.78
C GLY A 223 -4.87 -28.13 5.22
N ASP A 224 -3.88 -28.91 5.64
CA ASP A 224 -3.81 -29.51 6.99
C ASP A 224 -3.84 -28.48 8.12
N ILE A 225 -3.21 -27.33 7.88
CA ILE A 225 -3.14 -26.21 8.81
C ILE A 225 -3.97 -25.07 8.22
N PRO A 226 -5.07 -24.66 8.87
CA PRO A 226 -5.85 -23.53 8.42
C PRO A 226 -5.03 -22.23 8.42
N VAL A 227 -5.18 -21.42 7.38
CA VAL A 227 -4.56 -20.09 7.30
C VAL A 227 -5.62 -19.02 7.50
N SER A 228 -5.41 -18.16 8.48
CA SER A 228 -6.31 -17.05 8.81
C SER A 228 -5.89 -15.78 8.09
N LEU A 229 -6.85 -15.10 7.48
CA LEU A 229 -6.69 -13.72 6.99
C LEU A 229 -7.59 -12.79 7.80
N PHE A 230 -7.00 -11.72 8.31
CA PHE A 230 -7.68 -10.71 9.11
C PHE A 230 -8.01 -9.50 8.23
N ILE A 231 -9.30 -9.26 8.04
CA ILE A 231 -9.79 -8.16 7.22
C ILE A 231 -9.75 -6.88 8.03
N MET A 232 -9.14 -5.85 7.47
CA MET A 232 -9.05 -4.55 8.10
C MET A 232 -9.42 -3.43 7.14
N VAL A 233 -10.13 -2.43 7.67
CA VAL A 233 -10.55 -1.26 6.91
C VAL A 233 -10.16 -0.01 7.67
N ARG A 234 -9.63 0.96 6.94
CA ARG A 234 -9.36 2.30 7.43
C ARG A 234 -10.32 3.27 6.74
N GLU A 235 -11.09 3.99 7.54
CA GLU A 235 -11.91 5.10 7.05
C GLU A 235 -11.04 6.32 6.74
N PRO A 236 -11.40 7.14 5.73
CA PRO A 236 -10.65 8.35 5.43
C PRO A 236 -10.74 9.34 6.59
N CYS A 237 -9.65 10.03 6.86
CA CYS A 237 -9.58 11.16 7.78
C CYS A 237 -9.27 12.42 6.96
N PRO A 238 -10.30 13.14 6.47
CA PRO A 238 -10.06 14.38 5.74
C PRO A 238 -9.24 15.31 6.61
N ARG A 239 -8.10 15.78 6.11
CA ARG A 239 -7.39 16.87 6.79
C ARG A 239 -8.40 17.99 6.99
N LYS A 240 -8.69 18.34 8.25
CA LYS A 240 -9.36 19.60 8.56
C LYS A 240 -8.47 20.68 7.97
N THR A 241 -8.81 21.20 6.80
CA THR A 241 -8.27 22.46 6.32
C THR A 241 -8.51 23.44 7.45
N GLY A 242 -7.44 23.84 8.14
CA GLY A 242 -7.52 24.84 9.19
C GLY A 242 -8.18 26.06 8.57
N GLY A 243 -9.44 26.29 8.93
CA GLY A 243 -10.16 27.48 8.56
C GLY A 243 -9.45 28.66 9.21
N HIS A 244 -8.46 29.22 8.53
CA HIS A 244 -8.19 30.64 8.64
C HIS A 244 -9.38 31.32 7.97
N THR A 245 -10.49 31.41 8.70
CA THR A 245 -11.47 32.46 8.49
C THR A 245 -10.72 33.76 8.70
N TYR A 246 -10.18 34.32 7.62
CA TYR A 246 -9.91 35.75 7.58
C TYR A 246 -11.27 36.41 7.74
N SER A 247 -11.56 36.83 8.97
CA SER A 247 -12.65 37.75 9.25
C SER A 247 -12.31 39.02 8.49
N ALA A 248 -12.93 39.18 7.31
CA ALA A 248 -12.99 40.46 6.65
C ALA A 248 -13.83 41.36 7.55
N VAL A 249 -13.16 42.09 8.45
CA VAL A 249 -13.73 43.23 9.13
C VAL A 249 -14.05 44.25 8.05
N VAL A 250 -15.30 44.23 7.59
CA VAL A 250 -15.87 45.30 6.79
C VAL A 250 -15.94 46.53 7.69
N SER A 251 -14.91 47.38 7.61
CA SER A 251 -14.96 48.73 8.15
C SER A 251 -15.92 49.56 7.29
N SER A 252 -17.19 49.53 7.66
CA SER A 252 -18.21 50.43 7.11
C SER A 252 -18.14 51.80 7.77
N ASN A 253 -18.18 52.83 6.91
CA ASN A 253 -18.66 54.21 7.12
C ASN A 253 -17.59 55.32 7.16
N ILE A 254 -17.07 55.66 5.98
CA ILE A 254 -16.73 57.06 5.65
C ILE A 254 -18.04 57.77 5.26
N LYS A 255 -18.47 58.72 6.09
CA LYS A 255 -19.51 59.71 5.75
C LYS A 255 -18.92 60.69 4.75
N MET A 256 -19.48 60.75 3.54
CA MET A 256 -19.32 61.91 2.66
C MET A 256 -20.62 62.72 2.69
N GLN A 257 -20.56 63.87 3.35
CA GLN A 257 -21.61 64.89 3.29
C GLN A 257 -21.52 65.60 1.93
N PHE A 258 -22.64 65.67 1.21
CA PHE A 258 -22.84 66.69 0.19
C PHE A 258 -23.89 67.66 0.72
N ASN A 259 -23.53 68.94 0.74
CA ASN A 259 -24.43 70.02 1.07
C ASN A 259 -24.33 71.12 -0.01
N ALA A 260 -25.45 71.80 -0.19
CA ALA A 260 -25.69 73.05 -0.91
C ALA A 260 -26.04 72.97 -2.41
N GLY A 261 -27.23 73.53 -2.72
CA GLY A 261 -27.60 73.99 -4.05
C GLY A 261 -29.10 74.09 -4.27
N MET A 262 -29.80 75.00 -3.57
CA MET A 262 -31.18 75.36 -3.88
C MET A 262 -31.25 76.87 -4.17
N LYS A 263 -32.11 77.23 -5.15
CA LYS A 263 -32.40 78.54 -5.79
C LYS A 263 -31.59 78.74 -7.10
N GLU A 264 -32.17 79.08 -8.25
CA GLU A 264 -33.30 79.97 -8.54
C GLU A 264 -34.17 79.53 -9.75
N THR A 265 -35.48 79.53 -9.52
CA THR A 265 -36.59 80.21 -10.21
C THR A 265 -36.46 80.82 -11.64
N VAL A 266 -37.51 80.58 -12.45
CA VAL A 266 -38.28 81.50 -13.35
C VAL A 266 -38.22 81.32 -14.91
N ARG A 267 -39.41 81.00 -15.46
CA ARG A 267 -40.04 81.31 -16.79
C ARG A 267 -39.44 80.66 -18.04
N ILE A 268 -40.20 80.19 -19.04
CA ILE A 268 -41.56 80.54 -19.54
C ILE A 268 -42.33 79.24 -19.81
#